data_AF-A0A5K1JXU9-F1
#
_entry.id   AF-A0A5K1JXU9-F1
#
_cell.length_a   1.000
_cell.length_b   1.000
_cell.length_c   1.000
_cell.angle_alpha   90.00
_cell.angle_beta   90.00
_cell.angle_gamma   90.00
#
_symmetry.space_group_name_H-M   'P 1'
#
loop_
_entity.id
_entity.type
_entity.pdbx_description
1 polymer ?
#
loop_
_entity_poly.entity_id
_entity_poly.type
_entity_poly.pdbx_seq_one_letter_code
_entity_poly.pdbx_strand_id
1 'polypeptide(L)'
;MGCYTCVMACAEREECVYAASGACRAAARVLNVVKGDTLGVDDEARDGRGKHYGLKLEKVMDLIKRTIPKDERVLIFVQFPDLTAKVAEALAANKIAFLEIKGSASMKSKNLEKFQNDSKERVLLLNVMDESASGANLTSANHAIFLSPLLAPTQEIYEACETQAIGRLRRYGQLKHVNIWRFFSLNTIDVEIYEQRTKQNVN
;
A
#
# COMPACT_ATOMS: atom_id res chain seq x y z
N MET A 1 -7.78 27.14 16.52
CA MET A 1 -8.81 26.07 16.45
C MET A 1 -10.11 26.71 16.90
N GLY A 2 -11.21 26.51 16.18
CA GLY A 2 -12.48 27.19 16.47
C GLY A 2 -13.66 26.24 16.26
N CYS A 3 -14.83 26.63 16.76
CA CYS A 3 -16.05 25.85 16.54
C CYS A 3 -16.33 25.74 15.02
N TYR A 4 -16.84 24.60 14.54
CA TYR A 4 -16.99 24.37 13.09
C TYR A 4 -17.86 25.45 12.43
N THR A 5 -19.00 25.79 13.03
CA THR A 5 -19.89 26.86 12.53
C THR A 5 -19.20 28.23 12.52
N CYS A 6 -18.40 28.53 13.54
CA CYS A 6 -17.62 29.76 13.63
C CYS A 6 -16.59 29.86 12.49
N VAL A 7 -15.84 28.78 12.26
CA VAL A 7 -14.80 28.73 11.23
C VAL A 7 -15.41 28.77 9.84
N MET A 8 -16.53 28.07 9.61
CA MET A 8 -17.27 28.09 8.34
C MET A 8 -17.80 29.49 8.01
N ALA A 9 -18.48 30.15 8.95
CA ALA A 9 -19.02 31.50 8.74
C ALA A 9 -17.91 32.55 8.50
N CYS A 10 -16.75 32.40 9.14
CA CYS A 10 -15.61 33.27 8.86
C CYS A 10 -14.98 32.98 7.49
N ALA A 11 -14.89 31.69 7.11
CA ALA A 11 -14.35 31.27 5.82
C ALA A 11 -15.25 31.67 4.63
N GLU A 12 -16.56 31.81 4.82
CA GLU A 12 -17.48 32.41 3.83
C GLU A 12 -17.17 33.89 3.57
N ARG A 13 -16.62 34.60 4.56
CA ARG A 13 -16.14 35.98 4.43
C ARG A 13 -14.67 36.08 4.04
N GLU A 14 -14.04 34.96 3.71
CA GLU A 14 -12.61 34.84 3.46
C GLU A 14 -11.70 35.24 4.64
N GLU A 15 -12.18 35.16 5.87
CA GLU A 15 -11.49 35.61 7.08
C GLU A 15 -11.09 34.47 8.01
N CYS A 16 -9.93 34.57 8.67
CA CYS A 16 -9.60 33.70 9.79
C CYS A 16 -10.53 33.96 10.99
N VAL A 17 -10.84 32.92 11.77
CA VAL A 17 -11.63 33.02 13.02
C VAL A 17 -11.05 34.01 14.06
N TYR A 18 -9.75 34.32 13.97
CA TYR A 18 -9.09 35.31 14.83
C TYR A 18 -8.93 36.70 14.19
N ALA A 19 -9.50 36.95 13.01
CA ALA A 19 -9.39 38.22 12.30
C ALA A 19 -9.94 39.40 13.11
N ALA A 20 -11.10 39.22 13.76
CA ALA A 20 -11.72 40.24 14.60
C ALA A 20 -10.86 40.66 15.81
N SER A 21 -10.00 39.75 16.31
CA SER A 21 -9.07 40.03 17.41
C SER A 21 -7.75 40.66 16.94
N GLY A 22 -7.53 40.79 15.63
CA GLY A 22 -6.27 41.24 15.04
C GLY A 22 -5.13 40.22 15.12
N ALA A 23 -5.30 39.09 15.81
CA ALA A 23 -4.27 38.07 16.01
C ALA A 23 -3.93 37.26 14.75
N CYS A 24 -4.78 37.28 13.72
CA CYS A 24 -4.52 36.62 12.45
C CYS A 24 -5.07 37.43 11.28
N ARG A 25 -4.30 37.55 10.19
CA ARG A 25 -4.71 38.22 8.94
C ARG A 25 -4.76 37.26 7.74
N ALA A 26 -4.71 35.95 7.99
CA ALA A 26 -4.76 34.96 6.93
C ALA A 26 -6.17 34.86 6.33
N ALA A 27 -6.24 34.69 5.01
CA ALA A 27 -7.49 34.36 4.34
C ALA A 27 -7.87 32.89 4.62
N ALA A 28 -9.12 32.64 4.97
CA ALA A 28 -9.65 31.29 5.10
C ALA A 28 -10.60 30.99 3.95
N ARG A 29 -10.65 29.76 3.45
CA ARG A 29 -11.59 29.34 2.42
C ARG A 29 -12.38 28.14 2.91
N VAL A 30 -13.66 28.07 2.58
CA VAL A 30 -14.56 26.97 2.95
C VAL A 30 -13.96 25.61 2.58
N LEU A 31 -13.36 25.51 1.39
CA LEU A 31 -12.66 24.31 0.88
C LEU A 31 -11.49 23.84 1.76
N ASN A 32 -10.91 24.73 2.56
CA ASN A 32 -9.76 24.45 3.41
C ASN A 32 -10.15 24.24 4.88
N VAL A 33 -11.44 24.29 5.20
CA VAL A 33 -11.93 24.04 6.56
C VAL A 33 -11.98 22.53 6.79
N VAL A 34 -11.05 22.05 7.63
CA VAL A 34 -11.00 20.66 8.05
C VAL A 34 -11.56 20.56 9.47
N LYS A 35 -12.49 19.64 9.71
CA LYS A 35 -13.03 19.43 11.05
C LYS A 35 -11.99 18.74 11.93
N GLY A 36 -11.92 19.11 13.20
CA GLY A 36 -10.94 18.53 14.14
C GLY A 36 -11.10 17.02 14.34
N ASP A 37 -12.33 16.50 14.28
CA ASP A 37 -12.65 15.06 14.31
C ASP A 37 -12.18 14.33 13.03
N THR A 38 -12.13 15.02 11.89
CA THR A 38 -11.51 14.53 10.65
C THR A 38 -9.98 14.67 10.68
N LEU A 39 -9.43 15.54 11.54
CA LEU A 39 -8.00 15.62 11.85
C LEU A 39 -7.62 14.56 12.89
N GLY A 40 -7.87 13.29 12.54
CA GLY A 40 -7.27 12.13 13.19
C GLY A 40 -7.98 11.62 14.45
N VAL A 41 -8.79 10.60 14.24
CA VAL A 41 -8.83 9.41 15.11
C VAL A 41 -8.66 8.18 14.19
N ASP A 42 -7.44 7.69 13.99
CA ASP A 42 -7.34 6.23 13.83
C ASP A 42 -7.64 5.70 15.24
N ASP A 43 -8.74 4.99 15.38
CA ASP A 43 -9.14 4.06 16.43
C ASP A 43 -8.83 4.37 17.91
N GLU A 44 -9.87 4.27 18.74
CA GLU A 44 -9.87 4.25 20.23
C GLU A 44 -8.96 3.16 20.86
N ALA A 45 -8.21 2.41 20.04
CA ALA A 45 -7.25 1.37 20.42
C ALA A 45 -5.78 1.77 20.16
N ARG A 46 -5.46 3.04 19.94
CA ARG A 46 -4.06 3.51 19.85
C ARG A 46 -3.40 3.49 21.23
N ASP A 47 -2.72 2.39 21.56
CA ASP A 47 -1.99 2.20 22.82
C ASP A 47 -0.68 3.01 22.95
N GLY A 48 -0.43 3.96 22.04
CA GLY A 48 0.75 4.84 22.05
C GLY A 48 2.07 4.11 21.87
N ARG A 49 2.08 2.83 21.45
CA ARG A 49 3.28 2.00 21.35
C ARG A 49 3.56 1.59 19.91
N GLY A 50 4.46 2.31 19.24
CA GLY A 50 5.09 1.85 17.98
C GLY A 50 5.35 2.94 16.95
N LYS A 51 6.13 2.61 15.91
CA LYS A 51 6.19 3.40 14.69
C LYS A 51 4.91 3.14 13.90
N HIS A 52 4.21 4.20 13.52
CA HIS A 52 2.98 4.12 12.71
C HIS A 52 3.32 4.23 11.23
N TYR A 53 2.79 3.30 10.43
CA TYR A 53 3.06 3.21 8.99
C TYR A 53 1.84 3.59 8.13
N GLY A 54 0.74 4.01 8.77
CA GLY A 54 -0.53 4.36 8.14
C GLY A 54 -1.46 3.17 8.00
N LEU A 55 -2.77 3.44 8.05
CA LEU A 55 -3.83 2.42 8.14
C LEU A 55 -3.73 1.35 7.03
N LYS A 56 -3.40 1.74 5.79
CA LYS A 56 -3.25 0.79 4.68
C LYS A 56 -2.16 -0.25 4.96
N LEU A 57 -0.97 0.20 5.40
CA LEU A 57 0.13 -0.71 5.73
C LEU A 57 -0.21 -1.57 6.95
N GLU A 58 -0.87 -1.01 7.97
CA GLU A 58 -1.31 -1.76 9.14
C GLU A 58 -2.29 -2.89 8.75
N LYS A 59 -3.27 -2.62 7.88
CA LYS A 59 -4.17 -3.65 7.35
C LYS A 59 -3.42 -4.72 6.55
N VAL A 60 -2.39 -4.35 5.78
CA VAL A 60 -1.53 -5.34 5.10
C VAL A 60 -0.80 -6.23 6.10
N MET A 61 -0.22 -5.65 7.16
CA MET A 61 0.46 -6.43 8.21
C MET A 61 -0.51 -7.36 8.94
N ASP A 62 -1.72 -6.90 9.25
CA ASP A 62 -2.77 -7.69 9.86
C ASP A 62 -3.25 -8.83 8.95
N LEU A 63 -3.44 -8.56 7.65
CA LEU A 63 -3.77 -9.59 6.65
C LEU A 63 -2.72 -10.70 6.67
N ILE A 64 -1.44 -10.34 6.62
CA ILE A 64 -0.33 -11.29 6.62
C ILE A 64 -0.29 -12.09 7.92
N LYS A 65 -0.54 -11.47 9.08
CA LYS A 65 -0.41 -12.11 10.40
C LYS A 65 -1.61 -12.95 10.81
N ARG A 66 -2.83 -12.48 10.52
CA ARG A 66 -4.07 -12.98 11.11
C ARG A 66 -4.90 -13.78 10.12
N THR A 67 -4.87 -13.39 8.84
CA THR A 67 -5.77 -13.97 7.82
C THR A 67 -5.07 -15.00 6.96
N ILE A 68 -3.87 -14.70 6.45
CA ILE A 68 -3.14 -15.63 5.58
C ILE A 68 -2.54 -16.76 6.45
N PRO A 69 -2.78 -18.04 6.14
CA PRO A 69 -2.19 -19.19 6.83
C PRO A 69 -0.67 -19.12 6.96
N LYS A 70 -0.13 -19.50 8.12
CA LYS A 70 1.29 -19.32 8.46
C LYS A 70 2.25 -20.10 7.57
N ASP A 71 1.79 -21.19 6.97
CA ASP A 71 2.52 -22.07 6.05
C ASP A 71 2.43 -21.62 4.58
N GLU A 72 1.67 -20.56 4.29
CA GLU A 72 1.52 -19.98 2.95
C GLU A 72 2.42 -18.75 2.77
N ARG A 73 2.97 -18.60 1.57
CA ARG A 73 3.94 -17.52 1.27
C ARG A 73 3.31 -16.41 0.44
N VAL A 74 3.84 -15.21 0.64
CA VAL A 74 3.26 -13.96 0.14
C VAL A 74 4.26 -13.22 -0.72
N LEU A 75 3.82 -12.79 -1.91
CA LEU A 75 4.50 -11.79 -2.72
C LEU A 75 3.84 -10.43 -2.48
N ILE A 76 4.65 -9.42 -2.17
CA ILE A 76 4.20 -8.04 -2.03
C ILE A 76 4.76 -7.24 -3.21
N PHE A 77 3.87 -6.72 -4.04
CA PHE A 77 4.19 -5.89 -5.18
C PHE A 77 4.08 -4.41 -4.82
N VAL A 78 5.17 -3.68 -5.02
CA VAL A 78 5.30 -2.24 -4.75
C VAL A 78 5.86 -1.55 -6.00
N GLN A 79 5.41 -0.36 -6.35
CA GLN A 79 5.95 0.34 -7.53
C GLN A 79 7.02 1.39 -7.20
N PHE A 80 6.95 2.00 -6.02
CA PHE A 80 7.82 3.11 -5.62
C PHE A 80 8.91 2.67 -4.65
N PRO A 81 10.20 2.96 -4.90
CA PRO A 81 11.31 2.60 -4.01
C PRO A 81 11.14 3.10 -2.57
N ASP A 82 10.70 4.35 -2.40
CA ASP A 82 10.48 4.95 -1.07
C ASP A 82 9.38 4.22 -0.29
N LEU A 83 8.35 3.74 -1.00
CA LEU A 83 7.29 2.93 -0.40
C LEU A 83 7.81 1.53 -0.05
N THR A 84 8.65 0.93 -0.89
CA THR A 84 9.30 -0.35 -0.60
C THR A 84 10.11 -0.29 0.69
N ALA A 85 10.87 0.79 0.90
CA ALA A 85 11.61 1.01 2.15
C ALA A 85 10.67 1.08 3.37
N LYS A 86 9.56 1.81 3.27
CA LYS A 86 8.54 1.89 4.34
C LYS A 86 7.88 0.54 4.63
N VAL A 87 7.57 -0.25 3.60
CA VAL A 87 7.01 -1.60 3.74
C VAL A 87 8.01 -2.52 4.45
N ALA A 88 9.30 -2.45 4.08
CA ALA A 88 10.36 -3.22 4.72
C ALA A 88 10.50 -2.87 6.21
N GLU A 89 10.47 -1.58 6.57
CA GLU A 89 10.45 -1.13 7.96
C GLU A 89 9.22 -1.66 8.71
N ALA A 90 8.03 -1.58 8.10
CA ALA A 90 6.79 -2.05 8.70
C ALA A 90 6.81 -3.56 8.97
N LEU A 91 7.31 -4.37 8.01
CA LEU A 91 7.48 -5.82 8.16
C LEU A 91 8.46 -6.15 9.30
N ALA A 92 9.58 -5.43 9.37
CA ALA A 92 10.58 -5.60 10.42
C ALA A 92 10.03 -5.26 11.82
N ALA A 93 9.35 -4.12 11.96
CA ALA A 93 8.68 -3.71 13.21
C ALA A 93 7.63 -4.74 13.65
N ASN A 94 6.98 -5.38 12.67
CA ASN A 94 5.98 -6.42 12.89
C ASN A 94 6.55 -7.83 13.08
N LYS A 95 7.88 -8.01 13.08
CA LYS A 95 8.57 -9.32 13.20
C LYS A 95 8.15 -10.32 12.12
N ILE A 96 7.86 -9.83 10.91
CA ILE A 96 7.53 -10.66 9.75
C ILE A 96 8.84 -10.88 8.98
N ALA A 97 9.26 -12.14 8.82
CA ALA A 97 10.47 -12.48 8.09
C ALA A 97 10.24 -12.31 6.58
N PHE A 98 11.08 -11.49 5.93
CA PHE A 98 10.94 -11.15 4.52
C PHE A 98 12.28 -11.11 3.78
N LEU A 99 12.22 -11.30 2.46
CA LEU A 99 13.30 -11.03 1.53
C LEU A 99 12.90 -9.88 0.60
N GLU A 100 13.88 -9.13 0.13
CA GLU A 100 13.70 -8.05 -0.83
C GLU A 100 14.54 -8.32 -2.07
N ILE A 101 13.94 -8.20 -3.26
CA ILE A 101 14.67 -8.32 -4.52
C ILE A 101 15.25 -6.95 -4.88
N LYS A 102 16.50 -6.71 -4.47
CA LYS A 102 17.26 -5.50 -4.79
C LYS A 102 18.72 -5.79 -5.11
N GLY A 103 19.40 -4.82 -5.70
CA GLY A 103 20.82 -4.88 -6.02
C GLY A 103 21.13 -5.51 -7.39
N SER A 104 22.34 -6.02 -7.54
CA SER A 104 22.83 -6.67 -8.76
C SER A 104 22.04 -7.94 -9.11
N ALA A 105 22.08 -8.36 -10.37
CA ALA A 105 21.40 -9.56 -10.85
C ALA A 105 21.73 -10.81 -10.01
N SER A 106 22.99 -10.98 -9.61
CA SER A 106 23.41 -12.09 -8.74
C SER A 106 22.72 -12.08 -7.36
N MET A 107 22.59 -10.91 -6.73
CA MET A 107 21.87 -10.78 -5.45
C MET A 107 20.38 -11.09 -5.60
N LYS A 108 19.76 -10.61 -6.69
CA LYS A 108 18.36 -10.90 -7.00
C LYS A 108 18.12 -12.40 -7.17
N SER A 109 18.94 -13.09 -7.97
CA SER A 109 18.84 -14.55 -8.16
C SER A 109 19.02 -15.32 -6.86
N LYS A 110 20.01 -14.95 -6.03
CA LYS A 110 20.24 -15.59 -4.73
C LYS A 110 19.04 -15.48 -3.79
N ASN A 111 18.42 -14.29 -3.72
CA ASN A 111 17.23 -14.10 -2.88
C ASN A 111 16.00 -14.85 -3.42
N LEU A 112 15.84 -14.93 -4.75
CA LEU A 112 14.78 -15.72 -5.39
C LEU A 112 14.94 -17.23 -5.12
N GLU A 113 16.15 -17.76 -5.24
CA GLU A 113 16.45 -19.16 -4.93
C GLU A 113 16.22 -19.45 -3.45
N LYS A 114 16.67 -18.55 -2.55
CA LYS A 114 16.44 -18.67 -1.11
C LYS A 114 14.94 -18.71 -0.79
N PHE A 115 14.14 -17.86 -1.43
CA PHE A 115 12.69 -17.84 -1.23
C PHE A 115 11.99 -19.11 -1.74
N GLN A 116 12.54 -19.78 -2.75
CA GLN A 116 11.97 -21.04 -3.28
C GLN A 116 12.38 -22.27 -2.45
N ASN A 117 13.64 -22.36 -2.04
CA ASN A 117 14.25 -23.53 -1.40
C ASN A 117 14.04 -23.58 0.13
N ASP A 118 12.78 -23.46 0.53
CA ASP A 118 12.32 -23.58 1.92
C ASP A 118 12.99 -22.65 2.95
N SER A 119 12.91 -21.34 2.69
CA SER A 119 13.36 -20.33 3.67
C SER A 119 12.31 -20.06 4.76
N LYS A 120 12.82 -19.66 5.94
CA LYS A 120 12.07 -19.02 7.03
C LYS A 120 11.37 -17.71 6.60
N GLU A 121 11.88 -17.04 5.56
CA GLU A 121 11.27 -15.81 5.06
C GLU A 121 10.01 -16.10 4.27
N ARG A 122 8.87 -15.69 4.85
CA ARG A 122 7.53 -15.96 4.33
C ARG A 122 7.09 -14.97 3.27
N VAL A 123 7.68 -13.77 3.28
CA VAL A 123 7.29 -12.66 2.42
C VAL A 123 8.43 -12.33 1.45
N LEU A 124 8.10 -12.09 0.18
CA LEU A 124 9.03 -11.54 -0.80
C LEU A 124 8.52 -10.18 -1.30
N LEU A 125 9.32 -9.13 -1.10
CA LEU A 125 9.07 -7.80 -1.64
C LEU A 125 9.64 -7.72 -3.06
N LEU A 126 8.77 -7.34 -3.98
CA LEU A 126 9.06 -7.21 -5.41
C LEU A 126 8.64 -5.83 -5.89
N ASN A 127 9.42 -5.26 -6.80
CA ASN A 127 8.92 -4.16 -7.59
C ASN A 127 8.05 -4.69 -8.74
N VAL A 128 6.84 -4.15 -8.89
CA VAL A 128 5.87 -4.60 -9.91
C VAL A 128 6.32 -4.32 -11.34
N MET A 129 7.08 -3.23 -11.56
CA MET A 129 7.60 -2.84 -12.86
C MET A 129 8.98 -3.44 -13.16
N ASP A 130 9.60 -4.12 -12.18
CA ASP A 130 10.94 -4.66 -12.35
C ASP A 130 10.90 -5.99 -13.11
N GLU A 131 11.48 -5.95 -14.30
CA GLU A 131 11.63 -7.07 -15.21
C GLU A 131 12.67 -8.09 -14.74
N SER A 132 13.55 -7.75 -13.79
CA SER A 132 14.58 -8.69 -13.31
C SER A 132 14.02 -9.92 -12.58
N ALA A 133 12.74 -9.88 -12.19
CA ALA A 133 12.00 -11.04 -11.68
C ALA A 133 10.95 -11.55 -12.67
N SER A 134 10.87 -11.01 -13.89
CA SER A 134 9.89 -11.35 -14.94
C SER A 134 9.86 -12.84 -15.27
N GLY A 135 11.02 -13.52 -15.25
CA GLY A 135 11.13 -14.95 -15.55
C GLY A 135 10.95 -15.89 -14.35
N ALA A 136 10.93 -15.37 -13.12
CA ALA A 136 10.98 -16.20 -11.91
C ALA A 136 9.72 -17.06 -11.75
N ASN A 137 9.90 -18.36 -11.49
CA ASN A 137 8.81 -19.27 -11.14
C ASN A 137 8.62 -19.27 -9.63
N LEU A 138 7.62 -18.56 -9.13
CA LEU A 138 7.39 -18.36 -7.69
C LEU A 138 6.20 -19.17 -7.17
N THR A 139 6.06 -20.42 -7.64
CA THR A 139 4.99 -21.34 -7.25
C THR A 139 5.01 -21.72 -5.77
N SER A 140 6.09 -21.44 -5.04
CA SER A 140 6.15 -21.57 -3.57
C SER A 140 5.26 -20.54 -2.84
N ALA A 141 4.86 -19.47 -3.51
CA ALA A 141 3.91 -18.47 -3.01
C ALA A 141 2.55 -18.59 -3.71
N ASN A 142 1.49 -18.36 -2.95
CA ASN A 142 0.11 -18.43 -3.44
C ASN A 142 -0.72 -17.20 -3.03
N HIS A 143 -0.09 -16.19 -2.42
CA HIS A 143 -0.71 -14.89 -2.14
C HIS A 143 0.05 -13.78 -2.84
N ALA A 144 -0.65 -12.94 -3.60
CA ALA A 144 -0.12 -11.71 -4.17
C ALA A 144 -0.82 -10.51 -3.54
N ILE A 145 -0.05 -9.55 -3.01
CA ILE A 145 -0.56 -8.30 -2.44
C ILE A 145 -0.07 -7.15 -3.31
N PHE A 146 -1.02 -6.37 -3.84
CA PHE A 146 -0.77 -5.11 -4.53
C PHE A 146 -1.14 -3.95 -3.60
N LEU A 147 -0.14 -3.15 -3.20
CA LEU A 147 -0.32 -2.06 -2.23
C LEU A 147 -0.96 -0.79 -2.80
N SER A 148 -0.90 -0.64 -4.12
CA SER A 148 -1.49 0.45 -4.87
C SER A 148 -1.87 -0.08 -6.25
N PRO A 149 -2.81 0.55 -6.96
CA PRO A 149 -2.97 0.28 -8.37
C PRO A 149 -1.66 0.58 -9.11
N LEU A 150 -1.41 -0.16 -10.18
CA LEU A 150 -0.26 0.06 -11.03
C LEU A 150 -0.43 1.37 -11.82
N LEU A 151 0.48 2.30 -11.61
CA LEU A 151 0.57 3.54 -12.37
C LEU A 151 1.38 3.31 -13.65
N ALA A 152 0.74 2.69 -14.63
CA ALA A 152 1.32 2.51 -15.96
C ALA A 152 0.96 3.69 -16.89
N PRO A 153 1.83 4.05 -17.86
CA PRO A 153 1.53 5.12 -18.82
C PRO A 153 0.47 4.71 -19.85
N THR A 154 0.44 3.43 -20.28
CA THR A 154 -0.55 2.93 -21.25
C THR A 154 -1.28 1.70 -20.72
N GLN A 155 -2.39 1.34 -21.37
CA GLN A 155 -3.19 0.17 -20.97
C GLN A 155 -2.44 -1.13 -21.24
N GLU A 156 -1.66 -1.19 -22.32
CA GLU A 156 -0.87 -2.36 -22.70
C GLU A 156 0.20 -2.66 -21.64
N ILE A 157 0.87 -1.63 -21.13
CA ILE A 157 1.87 -1.79 -20.07
C ILE A 157 1.20 -2.22 -18.77
N TYR A 158 0.03 -1.66 -18.45
CA TYR A 158 -0.74 -2.08 -17.27
C TYR A 158 -1.05 -3.58 -17.32
N GLU A 159 -1.63 -4.05 -18.43
CA GLU A 159 -2.03 -5.44 -18.62
C GLU A 159 -0.83 -6.38 -18.64
N ALA A 160 0.27 -5.99 -19.29
CA ALA A 160 1.49 -6.77 -19.35
C ALA A 160 2.11 -6.97 -17.96
N CYS A 161 2.28 -5.88 -17.19
CA CYS A 161 2.85 -5.95 -15.84
C CYS A 161 1.95 -6.74 -14.87
N GLU A 162 0.63 -6.50 -14.88
CA GLU A 162 -0.31 -7.19 -13.99
C GLU A 162 -0.38 -8.70 -14.32
N THR A 163 -0.50 -9.04 -15.61
CA THR A 163 -0.52 -10.43 -16.07
C THR A 163 0.78 -11.14 -15.72
N GLN A 164 1.91 -10.47 -15.91
CA GLN A 164 3.21 -11.02 -15.55
C GLN A 164 3.35 -11.21 -14.03
N ALA A 165 2.94 -10.23 -13.22
CA ALA A 165 3.00 -10.30 -11.77
C ALA A 165 2.17 -11.49 -11.23
N ILE A 166 0.93 -11.64 -11.72
CA ILE A 166 0.06 -12.78 -11.37
C ILE A 166 0.60 -14.10 -11.96
N GLY A 167 1.17 -14.06 -13.15
CA GLY A 167 1.77 -15.22 -13.82
C GLY A 167 2.98 -15.81 -13.08
N ARG A 168 3.65 -15.04 -12.22
CA ARG A 168 4.76 -15.52 -11.37
C ARG A 168 4.30 -16.57 -10.35
N LEU A 169 3.07 -16.46 -9.82
CA LEU A 169 2.51 -17.40 -8.85
C LEU A 169 1.49 -18.37 -9.46
N ARG A 170 0.72 -17.90 -10.45
CA ARG A 170 -0.24 -18.71 -11.21
C ARG A 170 0.45 -19.37 -12.40
N ARG A 171 1.41 -20.26 -12.10
CA ARG A 171 2.21 -20.99 -13.11
C ARG A 171 2.02 -22.49 -12.98
N TYR A 172 2.40 -23.22 -14.02
CA TYR A 172 2.42 -24.69 -13.99
C TYR A 172 3.27 -25.17 -12.80
N GLY A 173 2.74 -26.12 -12.02
CA GLY A 173 3.33 -26.58 -10.77
C GLY A 173 2.81 -25.89 -9.50
N GLN A 174 1.95 -24.87 -9.62
CA GLN A 174 1.19 -24.34 -8.48
C GLN A 174 0.07 -25.31 -8.10
N LEU A 175 0.11 -25.83 -6.87
CA LEU A 175 -0.90 -26.76 -6.34
C LEU A 175 -1.90 -26.09 -5.39
N LYS A 176 -1.55 -24.92 -4.84
CA LYS A 176 -2.39 -24.15 -3.91
C LYS A 176 -3.27 -23.16 -4.67
N HIS A 177 -4.41 -22.80 -4.07
CA HIS A 177 -5.24 -21.72 -4.60
C HIS A 177 -4.50 -20.38 -4.53
N VAL A 178 -4.50 -19.63 -5.64
CA VAL A 178 -3.81 -18.33 -5.73
C VAL A 178 -4.78 -17.22 -5.35
N ASN A 179 -4.46 -16.50 -4.28
CA ASN A 179 -5.23 -15.39 -3.75
C ASN A 179 -4.59 -14.05 -4.17
N ILE A 180 -5.37 -13.16 -4.76
CA ILE A 180 -4.94 -11.81 -5.17
C ILE A 180 -5.62 -10.77 -4.28
N TRP A 181 -4.81 -9.99 -3.56
CA TRP A 181 -5.24 -8.95 -2.65
C TRP A 181 -4.84 -7.60 -3.23
N ARG A 182 -5.81 -6.70 -3.44
CA ARG A 182 -5.55 -5.34 -3.92
C ARG A 182 -6.00 -4.32 -2.89
N PHE A 183 -5.11 -3.41 -2.53
CA PHE A 183 -5.36 -2.37 -1.54
C PHE A 183 -5.53 -1.00 -2.22
N PHE A 184 -6.66 -0.37 -1.96
CA PHE A 184 -7.00 0.97 -2.45
C PHE A 184 -7.40 1.85 -1.26
N SER A 185 -7.13 3.14 -1.37
CA SER A 185 -7.72 4.13 -0.48
C SER A 185 -8.99 4.68 -1.11
N LEU A 186 -10.14 4.53 -0.43
CA LEU A 186 -11.42 5.02 -0.92
C LEU A 186 -11.40 6.53 -1.11
N ASN A 187 -12.16 7.04 -2.09
CA ASN A 187 -12.24 8.46 -2.44
C ASN A 187 -10.87 9.08 -2.77
N THR A 188 -9.98 8.32 -3.41
CA THR A 188 -8.68 8.80 -3.88
C THR A 188 -8.39 8.31 -5.30
N ILE A 189 -7.32 8.86 -5.89
CA ILE A 189 -6.77 8.45 -7.18
C ILE A 189 -6.52 6.94 -7.30
N ASP A 190 -6.35 6.22 -6.17
CA ASP A 190 -6.18 4.76 -6.20
C ASP A 190 -7.40 4.05 -6.81
N VAL A 191 -8.60 4.50 -6.44
CA VAL A 191 -9.85 3.93 -6.96
C VAL A 191 -10.01 4.34 -8.42
N GLU A 192 -9.84 5.63 -8.72
CA GLU A 192 -9.96 6.15 -10.09
C GLU A 192 -9.07 5.41 -11.08
N ILE A 193 -7.79 5.19 -10.76
CA ILE A 193 -6.86 4.45 -11.62
C ILE A 193 -7.35 3.01 -11.79
N TYR A 194 -7.74 2.32 -10.71
CA TYR A 194 -8.16 0.93 -10.80
C TYR A 194 -9.42 0.78 -11.65
N GLU A 195 -10.45 1.60 -11.42
CA GLU A 195 -11.70 1.56 -12.17
C GLU A 195 -11.47 1.90 -13.64
N GLN A 196 -10.64 2.91 -13.93
CA GLN A 196 -10.31 3.27 -15.31
C GLN A 196 -9.58 2.14 -16.04
N ARG A 197 -8.63 1.47 -15.37
CA ARG A 197 -7.81 0.41 -15.97
C ARG A 197 -8.55 -0.92 -16.12
N THR A 198 -9.47 -1.23 -15.21
CA THR A 198 -10.17 -2.52 -15.17
C THR A 198 -11.60 -2.48 -15.69
N LYS A 199 -12.20 -1.28 -15.79
CA LYS A 199 -13.63 -1.06 -16.05
C LYS A 199 -14.53 -1.74 -15.02
N GLN A 200 -14.04 -1.93 -13.79
CA GLN A 200 -14.77 -2.50 -12.67
C GLN A 200 -14.91 -1.44 -11.59
N ASN A 201 -16.11 -1.31 -11.01
CA ASN A 201 -16.33 -0.35 -9.92
C ASN A 201 -15.92 -0.94 -8.57
N VAL A 202 -15.27 -0.14 -7.74
CA VAL A 202 -14.96 -0.45 -6.35
C VAL A 202 -16.12 0.09 -5.51
N ASN A 203 -17.12 -0.77 -5.24
CA ASN A 203 -18.26 -0.44 -4.38
C ASN A 203 -17.87 -0.41 -2.89
#